data_AF-A0A259PEH0-F1
#
_entry.id   AF-A0A259PEH0-F1
#
_cell.length_a   1.000
_cell.length_b   1.000
_cell.length_c   1.000
_cell.angle_alpha   90.00
_cell.angle_beta   90.00
_cell.angle_gamma   90.00
#
_symmetry.space_group_name_H-M   'P 1'
#
loop_
_entity.id
_entity.type
_entity.pdbx_description
1 polymer ?
#
loop_
_entity_poly.entity_id
_entity_poly.type
_entity_poly.pdbx_seq_one_letter_code
_entity_poly.pdbx_strand_id
1 'polypeptide(L)' 'SQVKIRPIPAEKKAVIIFSGFYDEEKVAEKTKSLEEWVKTKNWKTIGLPQFARYNPPWTLPFMRRNEILIQVRD' A
#
# COMPACT_ATOMS: atom_id res chain seq x y z
N SER A 1 17.12 -6.74 -28.94
CA SER A 1 16.09 -6.98 -27.91
C SER A 1 16.51 -6.28 -26.61
N GLN A 2 15.77 -5.27 -26.12
CA GLN A 2 16.16 -4.47 -24.94
C GLN A 2 15.30 -4.75 -23.69
N VAL A 3 15.08 -6.03 -23.38
CA VAL A 3 14.45 -6.42 -22.10
C VAL A 3 15.57 -6.68 -21.09
N LYS A 4 15.61 -5.92 -20.00
CA LYS A 4 16.56 -6.13 -18.88
C LYS A 4 15.79 -6.64 -17.67
N ILE A 5 16.09 -7.86 -17.24
CA ILE A 5 15.55 -8.45 -16.02
C ILE A 5 16.41 -7.97 -14.84
N ARG A 6 15.79 -7.49 -13.77
CA ARG A 6 16.47 -7.07 -12.55
C ARG A 6 15.96 -7.89 -11.36
N PRO A 7 16.85 -8.45 -10.52
CA PRO A 7 16.43 -9.09 -9.28
C PRO A 7 15.95 -8.01 -8.30
N ILE A 8 14.81 -8.27 -7.64
CA ILE A 8 14.27 -7.43 -6.57
C ILE A 8 14.46 -8.21 -5.26
N PRO A 9 15.14 -7.64 -4.25
CA PRO A 9 15.33 -8.31 -2.97
C PRO A 9 14.00 -8.52 -2.24
N ALA A 10 13.94 -9.52 -1.37
CA ALA A 10 12.77 -9.75 -0.53
C ALA A 10 12.61 -8.60 0.48
N GLU A 11 11.43 -7.98 0.50
CA GLU A 11 11.10 -6.88 1.40
C GLU A 11 9.83 -7.21 2.17
N LYS A 12 9.80 -6.88 3.47
CA LYS A 12 8.58 -6.94 4.26
C LYS A 12 7.79 -5.64 4.10
N LYS A 13 6.51 -5.78 3.77
CA LYS A 13 5.59 -4.64 3.60
C LYS A 13 4.33 -4.89 4.43
N ALA A 14 3.96 -3.90 5.23
CA ALA A 14 2.66 -3.83 5.86
C ALA A 14 1.67 -3.28 4.83
N VAL A 15 0.49 -3.90 4.73
CA VAL A 15 -0.52 -3.54 3.72
C VAL A 15 -1.86 -3.35 4.38
N ILE A 16 -2.54 -2.25 4.03
CA ILE A 16 -3.96 -2.04 4.34
C ILE A 16 -4.76 -2.05 3.04
N ILE A 17 -5.84 -2.84 3.03
CA ILE A 17 -6.74 -2.99 1.89
C ILE A 17 -8.06 -2.29 2.25
N PHE A 18 -8.57 -1.48 1.33
CA PHE A 18 -9.89 -0.85 1.47
C PHE A 18 -10.60 -0.74 0.13
N SER A 19 -11.93 -0.68 0.18
CA SER A 19 -12.80 -0.60 -1.00
C SER A 19 -13.53 0.73 -1.10
N GLY A 20 -14.13 0.97 -2.27
CA GLY A 20 -14.92 2.16 -2.55
C GLY A 20 -14.14 3.31 -3.21
N PHE A 21 -14.71 4.51 -3.10
CA PHE A 21 -14.05 5.73 -3.53
C PHE A 21 -12.83 6.02 -2.63
N TYR A 22 -11.76 6.48 -3.28
CA TYR A 22 -10.58 7.01 -2.64
C TYR A 22 -10.54 8.51 -2.92
N ASP A 23 -10.22 9.27 -1.90
CA ASP A 23 -9.87 10.68 -1.96
C ASP A 23 -8.53 10.85 -1.25
N GLU A 24 -7.81 11.95 -1.48
CA GLU A 24 -6.51 12.18 -0.84
C GLU A 24 -6.60 12.12 0.68
N GLU A 25 -7.67 12.67 1.27
CA GLU A 25 -7.92 12.63 2.71
C GLU A 25 -8.08 11.20 3.23
N LYS A 26 -8.81 10.35 2.51
CA LYS A 26 -9.04 8.95 2.89
C LYS A 26 -7.76 8.12 2.77
N VAL A 27 -6.94 8.41 1.76
CA VAL A 27 -5.62 7.78 1.61
C VAL A 27 -4.71 8.18 2.77
N ALA A 28 -4.71 9.46 3.17
CA ALA A 28 -3.95 9.94 4.31
C ALA A 28 -4.43 9.32 5.63
N GLU A 29 -5.74 9.23 5.85
CA GLU A 29 -6.34 8.56 7.02
C GLU A 29 -5.89 7.09 7.11
N LYS A 30 -6.04 6.33 6.03
CA LYS A 30 -5.66 4.90 6.00
C LYS A 30 -4.14 4.71 6.12
N THR A 31 -3.35 5.64 5.60
CA THR A 31 -1.89 5.66 5.81
C THR A 31 -1.57 5.82 7.30
N LYS A 32 -2.19 6.79 7.97
CA LYS A 32 -2.00 7.01 9.41
C LYS A 32 -2.45 5.80 10.23
N SER A 33 -3.59 5.19 9.92
CA SER A 33 -4.05 3.96 10.57
C SER A 33 -3.07 2.81 10.40
N LEU A 34 -2.48 2.67 9.20
CA LEU A 34 -1.46 1.65 8.95
C LEU A 34 -0.18 1.93 9.75
N GLU A 35 0.28 3.18 9.82
CA GLU A 35 1.44 3.56 10.63
C GLU A 35 1.22 3.31 12.12
N GLU A 36 0.05 3.66 12.65
CA GLU A 36 -0.32 3.38 14.04
C GLU A 36 -0.32 1.88 14.31
N TRP A 37 -0.92 1.09 13.43
CA TRP A 37 -0.90 -0.36 13.54
C TRP A 37 0.52 -0.95 13.50
N VAL A 38 1.39 -0.45 12.61
CA VAL A 38 2.82 -0.85 12.55
C VAL A 38 3.53 -0.52 13.87
N LYS A 39 3.25 0.65 14.47
CA LYS A 39 3.79 1.02 15.79
C LYS A 39 3.31 0.08 16.90
N THR A 40 2.04 -0.37 16.87
CA THR A 40 1.54 -1.36 17.85
C THR A 40 2.27 -2.71 17.75
N LYS A 41 2.80 -3.05 16.58
CA LYS A 41 3.63 -4.25 16.36
C LYS A 41 5.11 -4.04 16.68
N ASN A 42 5.48 -2.84 17.15
CA ASN A 42 6.86 -2.45 17.44
C ASN A 42 7.79 -2.53 16.21
N TRP A 43 7.22 -2.43 15.00
CA TRP A 43 7.94 -2.45 13.74
C TRP A 43 8.36 -1.03 13.35
N LYS A 44 9.49 -0.92 12.64
CA LYS A 44 9.98 0.35 12.10
C LYS A 44 9.53 0.51 10.65
N THR A 45 8.93 1.64 10.32
CA THR A 45 8.67 2.04 8.93
C THR A 45 10.00 2.46 8.30
N ILE A 46 10.38 1.82 7.19
CA ILE A 46 11.67 2.05 6.51
C ILE A 46 11.53 2.84 5.21
N GLY A 47 10.30 3.09 4.75
CA GLY A 47 10.04 3.70 3.46
C GLY A 47 8.72 4.48 3.41
N LEU A 48 8.53 5.18 2.30
CA LEU A 48 7.32 5.96 2.05
C LEU A 48 6.12 5.05 1.79
N PRO A 49 4.91 5.46 2.20
CA PRO A 49 3.67 4.78 1.83
C PRO A 49 3.48 4.80 0.31
N GLN A 50 3.30 3.63 -0.27
CA GLN A 50 3.00 3.45 -1.68
C GLN A 50 1.52 3.14 -1.85
N PHE A 51 0.82 3.93 -2.66
CA PHE A 51 -0.56 3.63 -3.03
C PHE A 51 -0.60 2.78 -4.30
N ALA A 52 -1.09 1.55 -4.18
CA ALA A 52 -1.25 0.62 -5.29
C ALA A 52 -2.73 0.50 -5.69
N ARG A 53 -2.98 0.72 -6.98
CA ARG A 53 -4.29 0.55 -7.61
C ARG A 53 -4.13 -0.42 -8.77
N TYR A 54 -4.78 -1.59 -8.65
CA TYR A 54 -4.73 -2.63 -9.68
C TYR A 54 -5.99 -2.65 -10.53
N ASN A 55 -7.04 -1.93 -10.10
CA ASN A 55 -8.35 -2.06 -10.71
C ASN A 55 -8.51 -1.06 -11.86
N PRO A 56 -8.92 -1.53 -13.04
CA PRO A 56 -9.15 -0.66 -14.19
C PRO A 56 -10.37 0.25 -14.01
N PRO A 57 -10.47 1.36 -14.76
CA PRO A 57 -11.50 2.40 -14.55
C PRO A 57 -12.94 1.89 -14.71
N TRP A 58 -13.15 0.83 -15.48
CA TRP A 58 -14.46 0.18 -15.67
C TRP A 58 -14.89 -0.72 -14.49
N THR A 59 -14.07 -0.88 -13.46
CA THR A 59 -14.43 -1.64 -12.26
C THR A 59 -15.41 -0.83 -11.40
N LEU A 60 -16.55 -1.44 -11.06
CA LEU A 60 -17.56 -0.84 -10.20
C LEU A 60 -16.94 -0.37 -8.87
N PRO A 61 -17.30 0.82 -8.35
CA PRO A 61 -16.62 1.43 -7.19
C PRO A 61 -16.52 0.52 -5.96
N PHE A 62 -17.55 -0.29 -5.67
CA PHE A 62 -17.56 -1.22 -4.54
C PHE A 62 -16.70 -2.48 -4.76
N MET A 63 -16.33 -2.78 -6.01
CA MET A 63 -15.40 -3.85 -6.37
C MET A 63 -13.97 -3.35 -6.51
N ARG A 64 -13.71 -2.05 -6.31
CA ARG A 64 -12.35 -1.49 -6.36
C ARG A 64 -11.55 -1.92 -5.14
N ARG A 65 -10.36 -2.46 -5.38
CA ARG A 65 -9.37 -2.80 -4.36
C ARG A 65 -8.29 -1.72 -4.37
N ASN A 66 -8.25 -0.94 -3.30
CA ASN A 66 -7.24 0.07 -3.05
C ASN A 66 -6.31 -0.45 -1.97
N GLU A 67 -5.00 -0.35 -2.19
CA GLU A 67 -3.99 -0.86 -1.26
C GLU A 67 -2.97 0.20 -0.94
N ILE A 68 -2.67 0.39 0.35
CA ILE A 68 -1.52 1.21 0.79
C ILE A 68 -0.49 0.27 1.39
N LEU A 69 0.74 0.36 0.88
CA LEU A 69 1.87 -0.45 1.29
C LEU A 69 2.90 0.43 2.00
N ILE A 70 3.36 0.01 3.17
CA ILE A 70 4.48 0.64 3.87
C ILE A 70 5.57 -0.41 4.07
N GLN A 71 6.80 -0.10 3.69
CA GLN A 71 7.93 -0.98 3.96
C GLN A 71 8.24 -0.97 5.46
N VAL A 72 8.32 -2.16 6.06
CA VAL A 72 8.51 -2.32 7.50
C VAL A 72 9.68 -3.24 7.81
N ARG A 73 10.34 -2.99 8.94
CA ARG A 73 11.32 -3.88 9.56
C ARG A 73 10.82 -4.28 10.93
N ASP A 74 10.93 -5.57 11.25
CA ASP A 74 10.83 -6.05 12.61
C ASP A 74 12.07 -5.67 13.43
#